data_AF-A0A169QFZ3-F1
#
_entry.id   AF-A0A169QFZ3-F1
#
_cell.length_a   1.000
_cell.length_b   1.000
_cell.length_c   1.000
_cell.angle_alpha   90.00
_cell.angle_beta   90.00
_cell.angle_gamma   90.00
#
_symmetry.space_group_name_H-M   'P 1'
#
loop_
_entity.id
_entity.type
_entity.pdbx_description
1 polymer ?
#
loop_
_entity_poly.entity_id
_entity_poly.type
_entity_poly.pdbx_seq_one_letter_code
_entity_poly.pdbx_strand_id
1 'polypeptide(L)' 'MVSVMNWGAWAAATALALWMGFDLLRTNRTYDESYLLSSEEGEIVDSEVGETAARS' A
#
# COMPACT_ATOMS: atom_id res chain seq x y z
N MET A 1 3.73 -35.53 6.82
CA MET A 1 4.53 -34.63 5.97
C MET A 1 3.66 -33.60 5.25
N VAL A 2 2.66 -34.03 4.45
CA VAL A 2 1.76 -33.12 3.71
C VAL A 2 0.98 -32.15 4.63
N SER A 3 0.49 -32.61 5.79
CA SER A 3 -0.30 -31.76 6.70
C SER A 3 0.48 -30.55 7.24
N VAL A 4 1.77 -30.72 7.56
CA VAL A 4 2.62 -29.64 8.05
C VAL A 4 2.89 -28.62 6.94
N MET A 5 3.14 -29.09 5.72
CA MET A 5 3.31 -28.23 4.55
C MET A 5 2.02 -27.46 4.23
N ASN A 6 0.85 -28.10 4.35
CA ASN A 6 -0.44 -27.46 4.11
C ASN A 6 -0.72 -26.35 5.14
N TRP A 7 -0.48 -26.62 6.43
CA TRP A 7 -0.59 -25.59 7.47
C TRP A 7 0.40 -24.45 7.27
N GLY A 8 1.63 -24.75 6.85
CA GLY A 8 2.63 -23.74 6.51
C GLY A 8 2.20 -22.86 5.33
N ALA A 9 1.66 -23.45 4.28
CA ALA A 9 1.13 -22.73 3.12
C ALA A 9 -0.03 -21.81 3.49
N TRP A 10 -0.98 -22.30 4.30
CA TRP A 10 -2.09 -21.49 4.81
C TRP A 10 -1.60 -20.34 5.69
N ALA A 11 -0.67 -20.60 6.61
CA ALA A 11 -0.10 -19.55 7.46
C ALA A 11 0.60 -18.46 6.64
N ALA A 12 1.41 -18.85 5.63
CA ALA A 12 2.07 -17.91 4.74
C ALA A 12 1.07 -17.09 3.91
N ALA A 13 0.04 -17.74 3.37
CA ALA A 13 -1.02 -17.08 2.62
C ALA A 13 -1.79 -16.06 3.48
N THR A 14 -2.15 -16.43 4.71
CA THR A 14 -2.81 -15.53 5.65
C THR A 14 -1.91 -14.35 6.02
N ALA A 15 -0.62 -14.58 6.29
CA ALA A 15 0.32 -13.51 6.59
C ALA A 15 0.46 -12.51 5.43
N LEU A 16 0.56 -13.00 4.19
CA LEU A 16 0.61 -12.16 2.99
C LEU A 16 -0.68 -11.37 2.80
N ALA A 17 -1.85 -12.01 2.97
CA ALA A 17 -3.14 -11.34 2.84
C ALA A 17 -3.31 -10.21 3.88
N LEU A 18 -2.90 -10.44 5.13
CA LEU A 18 -2.92 -9.42 6.17
C LEU A 18 -1.96 -8.27 5.87
N TRP A 19 -0.76 -8.57 5.38
CA TRP A 19 0.22 -7.55 5.00
C TRP A 19 -0.30 -6.67 3.85
N MET A 20 -0.85 -7.27 2.80
CA MET A 20 -1.45 -6.54 1.69
C MET A 20 -2.67 -5.72 2.13
N GLY A 21 -3.52 -6.26 3.00
CA GLY A 21 -4.68 -5.54 3.53
C GLY A 21 -4.28 -4.33 4.38
N PHE A 22 -3.24 -4.46 5.20
CA PHE A 22 -2.69 -3.33 5.95
C PHE A 22 -2.12 -2.26 5.01
N ASP A 23 -1.36 -2.67 3.99
CA ASP A 23 -0.77 -1.76 3.02
C ASP A 23 -1.85 -0.99 2.24
N LEU A 24 -2.90 -1.69 1.79
CA LEU A 24 -4.05 -1.07 1.13
C LEU A 24 -4.71 0.00 2.01
N LEU A 25 -4.99 -0.33 3.28
CA LEU A 25 -5.60 0.61 4.22
C LEU A 25 -4.69 1.80 4.53
N ARG A 26 -3.38 1.59 4.59
CA ARG A 26 -2.39 2.65 4.79
C ARG A 26 -2.36 3.58 3.58
N THR A 27 -2.19 3.04 2.38
CA THR A 27 -2.12 3.80 1.12
C THR A 27 -3.37 4.64 0.92
N ASN A 28 -4.56 4.07 1.14
CA ASN A 28 -5.82 4.81 1.05
C ASN A 28 -5.97 5.96 2.07
N ARG A 29 -5.21 5.95 3.18
CA ARG A 29 -5.22 7.03 4.17
C ARG A 29 -4.14 8.07 3.92
N THR A 30 -3.01 7.67 3.32
CA THR A 30 -1.86 8.53 3.10
C THR A 30 -1.98 9.33 1.80
N TYR A 31 -2.64 8.78 0.78
CA TYR A 31 -2.72 9.40 -0.55
C TYR A 31 -4.16 9.65 -0.96
N ASP A 32 -4.40 10.81 -1.59
CA ASP A 32 -5.70 11.18 -2.15
C ASP A 32 -5.99 10.40 -3.45
N GLU A 33 -7.26 10.16 -3.76
CA GLU A 33 -7.69 9.44 -4.96
C GLU A 33 -7.22 10.14 -6.25
N SER A 34 -7.25 11.48 -6.26
CA SER A 34 -6.76 12.28 -7.39
C SER A 34 -5.27 12.07 -7.65
N TYR A 35 -4.49 11.87 -6.60
CA TYR A 35 -3.06 11.57 -6.69
C TYR A 35 -2.82 10.13 -7.17
N LEU A 36 -3.54 9.15 -6.62
CA LEU A 36 -3.41 7.74 -7.00
C LEU A 36 -3.83 7.46 -8.45
N LEU A 37 -4.74 8.27 -9.00
CA LEU A 37 -5.22 8.19 -10.39
C LEU A 37 -4.52 9.18 -11.32
N SER A 38 -3.57 9.96 -10.80
CA SER A 38 -2.77 10.88 -11.61
C SER A 38 -1.83 10.10 -12.53
N SER A 39 -1.75 10.52 -13.79
CA SER A 39 -0.75 10.03 -14.74
C SER A 39 0.55 10.86 -14.70
N GLU A 40 0.67 11.80 -13.76
CA GLU A 40 1.94 12.51 -13.52
C GLU A 40 2.97 11.53 -12.94
N GLU A 41 3.88 11.06 -13.79
CA GLU A 41 5.11 10.38 -13.36
C GLU A 41 6.04 11.41 -12.70
N GLY A 42 5.82 11.65 -11.39
CA GLY A 42 6.67 12.48 -10.54
C GLY A 42 7.04 11.72 -9.25
N GLU A 43 8.18 12.07 -8.66
CA GLU A 43 8.65 11.52 -7.38
C GLU A 43 7.51 11.48 -6.34
N ILE A 44 7.36 10.37 -5.61
CA ILE A 44 6.33 10.24 -4.58
C ILE A 44 6.69 11.17 -3.42
N VAL A 45 6.27 12.42 -3.55
CA VAL A 45 6.45 13.46 -2.54
C VAL A 45 5.26 13.39 -1.60
N ASP A 46 5.54 13.31 -0.30
CA ASP A 46 4.56 13.33 0.77
C ASP A 46 3.53 14.45 0.54
N SER A 47 2.25 14.14 0.77
CA SER A 47 1.11 15.01 0.44
C SER A 47 1.23 16.43 1.01
N GLU A 48 1.80 16.59 2.21
CA GLU A 48 2.08 17.89 2.83
C GLU A 48 3.14 18.72 2.07
N VAL A 49 4.14 18.05 1.48
CA VAL A 49 5.21 18.69 0.73
C VAL A 49 4.73 19.09 -0.67
N GLY A 50 3.88 18.26 -1.30
CA GLY A 50 3.24 18.58 -2.59
C GLY A 50 2.32 19.81 -2.51
N GLU A 51 1.52 19.93 -1.44
CA GLU A 51 0.62 21.07 -1.25
C GLU A 51 1.38 22.38 -0.99
N THR A 52 2.58 22.31 -0.39
CA THR A 52 3.44 23.47 -0.13
C THR A 52 4.11 23.98 -1.41
N ALA A 53 4.56 23.09 -2.29
CA ALA A 53 5.18 23.43 -3.58
C ALA A 53 4.17 24.04 -4.58
N ALA A 54 2.91 23.62 -4.55
CA ALA A 54 1.86 24.19 -5.41
C ALA A 54 1.42 25.61 -4.98
N ARG A 55 1.80 26.07 -3.78
CA ARG A 55 1.48 27.40 -3.25
C ARG A 55 2.63 28.41 -3.34
N SER A 56 3.82 28.01 -3.79
CA SER A 56 4.99 28.88 -3.99
C SER A 56 5.17 29.27 -5.45
#